data_AF-A0A1Q3MTV1-F1
#
_entry.id   AF-A0A1Q3MTV1-F1
#
_cell.length_a   1.000
_cell.length_b   1.000
_cell.length_c   1.000
_cell.angle_alpha   90.00
_cell.angle_beta   90.00
_cell.angle_gamma   90.00
#
_symmetry.space_group_name_H-M   'P 1'
#
loop_
_entity.id
_entity.type
_entity.pdbx_description
1 polymer ?
#
loop_
_entity_poly.entity_id
_entity_poly.type
_entity_poly.pdbx_seq_one_letter_code
_entity_poly.pdbx_strand_id
1 'polypeptide(L)'
;MISAHFFAYAFPVQGIQDSKISGRIVINHGHHDSLQVNGSLECQNLVVKETLKINGGLKGRNLKCKTLVSHGGSDIIDLKAEDFRSHGSLKAKNIQITGCLNLTGKAEVWDGKLNKVELAAERTVFTNTPIAGDIRVKKLHTSGSFFGFFWGKSLPQTLELKNKTIVQGDIVFEEEGEVHLFDGCEVRGQIVNAKVVRK
;
A
#
# COMPACT_ATOMS: atom_id res chain seq x y z
N MET A 1 27.74 -17.29 15.64
CA MET A 1 27.10 -16.00 15.31
C MET A 1 27.97 -15.36 14.23
N ILE A 2 27.60 -15.48 12.95
CA ILE A 2 28.37 -14.89 11.84
C ILE A 2 27.50 -13.75 11.29
N SER A 3 27.89 -12.51 11.60
CA SER A 3 27.32 -11.30 10.99
C SER A 3 27.95 -11.14 9.61
N ALA A 4 27.25 -11.54 8.56
CA ALA A 4 27.66 -11.24 7.20
C ALA A 4 27.20 -9.81 6.86
N HIS A 5 28.10 -8.85 7.02
CA HIS A 5 27.96 -7.51 6.42
C HIS A 5 28.18 -7.63 4.92
N PHE A 6 27.11 -7.83 4.15
CA PHE A 6 27.16 -7.74 2.69
C PHE A 6 27.19 -6.25 2.29
N PHE A 7 28.37 -5.77 1.91
CA PHE A 7 28.49 -4.61 1.04
C PHE A 7 27.95 -4.99 -0.34
N ALA A 8 27.01 -4.21 -0.86
CA ALA A 8 26.36 -4.47 -2.15
C ALA A 8 27.38 -4.31 -3.29
N TYR A 9 27.77 -5.42 -3.90
CA TYR A 9 28.37 -5.41 -5.23
C TYR A 9 27.24 -5.19 -6.25
N ALA A 10 27.39 -4.18 -7.11
CA ALA A 10 26.60 -4.04 -8.32
C ALA A 10 26.98 -5.17 -9.28
N PHE A 11 26.33 -6.32 -9.15
CA PHE A 11 26.42 -7.36 -10.17
C PHE A 11 25.38 -7.07 -11.26
N PRO A 12 25.76 -6.91 -12.53
CA PRO A 12 24.80 -7.03 -13.63
C PRO A 12 24.41 -8.50 -13.72
N VAL A 13 23.43 -8.93 -12.92
CA VAL A 13 22.94 -10.31 -13.01
C VAL A 13 21.73 -10.34 -13.95
N GLN A 14 21.99 -10.76 -15.19
CA GLN A 14 20.93 -11.25 -16.05
C GLN A 14 20.37 -12.55 -15.46
N GLY A 15 19.09 -12.54 -15.10
CA GLY A 15 18.30 -13.75 -14.85
C GLY A 15 18.54 -14.44 -13.51
N ILE A 16 18.29 -13.75 -12.38
CA ILE A 16 18.17 -14.46 -11.10
C ILE A 16 16.74 -14.99 -10.95
N GLN A 17 16.59 -16.32 -11.04
CA GLN A 17 15.46 -17.07 -10.49
C GLN A 17 15.42 -16.83 -8.97
N ASP A 18 14.33 -16.23 -8.48
CA ASP A 18 13.99 -16.03 -7.07
C ASP A 18 15.15 -15.64 -6.13
N SER A 19 15.46 -14.33 -6.09
CA SER A 19 16.45 -13.81 -5.15
C SER A 19 15.86 -13.68 -3.75
N LYS A 20 16.39 -14.37 -2.74
CA LYS A 20 16.12 -14.09 -1.33
C LYS A 20 17.33 -13.42 -0.69
N ILE A 21 17.15 -12.20 -0.20
CA ILE A 21 18.20 -11.41 0.40
C ILE A 21 17.78 -10.99 1.82
N SER A 22 18.73 -10.95 2.74
CA SER A 22 18.49 -10.53 4.13
C SER A 22 19.38 -9.33 4.47
N GLY A 23 18.85 -8.43 5.30
CA GLY A 23 19.54 -7.19 5.69
C GLY A 23 19.07 -5.97 4.89
N ARG A 24 19.86 -4.89 4.98
CA ARG A 24 19.60 -3.66 4.23
C ARG A 24 20.21 -3.77 2.83
N ILE A 25 19.43 -3.42 1.81
CA ILE A 25 19.83 -3.52 0.41
C ILE A 25 19.51 -2.21 -0.29
N VAL A 26 20.41 -1.80 -1.19
CA VAL A 26 20.19 -0.68 -2.10
C VAL A 26 20.30 -1.19 -3.53
N ILE A 27 19.28 -0.97 -4.35
CA ILE A 27 19.27 -1.35 -5.78
C ILE A 27 19.00 -0.11 -6.62
N ASN A 28 19.99 0.38 -7.35
CA ASN A 28 19.81 1.59 -8.18
C ASN A 28 19.20 1.31 -9.56
N HIS A 29 19.43 0.09 -10.07
CA HIS A 29 18.86 -0.46 -11.30
C HIS A 29 18.85 -1.97 -11.12
N GLY A 30 17.72 -2.62 -11.41
CA GLY A 30 17.63 -4.06 -11.26
C GLY A 30 16.50 -4.64 -12.07
N HIS A 31 16.71 -5.85 -12.59
CA HIS A 31 15.69 -6.63 -13.24
C HIS A 31 15.72 -8.04 -12.67
N HIS A 32 14.64 -8.43 -11.98
CA HIS A 32 14.50 -9.76 -11.37
C HIS A 32 13.21 -10.41 -11.83
N ASP A 33 13.14 -11.74 -11.82
CA ASP A 33 11.86 -12.43 -12.05
C ASP A 33 11.02 -12.38 -10.78
N SER A 34 11.60 -12.75 -9.64
CA SER A 34 11.05 -12.47 -8.29
C SER A 34 12.15 -12.04 -7.34
N LEU A 35 11.78 -11.27 -6.31
CA LEU A 35 12.72 -10.79 -5.28
C LEU A 35 12.02 -10.78 -3.91
N GLN A 36 12.64 -11.44 -2.94
CA GLN A 36 12.29 -11.37 -1.53
C GLN A 36 13.40 -10.70 -0.73
N VAL A 37 13.04 -9.69 0.06
CA VAL A 37 13.93 -8.99 0.98
C VAL A 37 13.45 -9.18 2.41
N ASN A 38 14.29 -9.73 3.29
CA ASN A 38 14.07 -9.81 4.73
C ASN A 38 14.92 -8.74 5.42
N GLY A 39 14.38 -7.53 5.50
CA GLY A 39 15.09 -6.33 5.90
C GLY A 39 14.61 -5.13 5.09
N SER A 40 15.43 -4.09 5.01
CA SER A 40 15.06 -2.84 4.33
C SER A 40 15.54 -2.81 2.89
N LEU A 41 14.65 -2.45 1.96
CA LEU A 41 14.99 -2.20 0.56
C LEU A 41 14.88 -0.71 0.24
N GLU A 42 15.97 -0.13 -0.24
CA GLU A 42 15.95 1.14 -0.95
C GLU A 42 16.20 0.86 -2.43
N CYS A 43 15.32 1.31 -3.32
CA CYS A 43 15.48 1.05 -4.74
C CYS A 43 15.13 2.24 -5.63
N GLN A 44 15.81 2.29 -6.76
CA GLN A 44 15.53 3.14 -7.90
C GLN A 44 15.47 2.25 -9.14
N ASN A 45 14.57 2.51 -10.07
CA ASN A 45 14.50 1.84 -11.38
C ASN A 45 14.54 0.31 -11.29
N LEU A 46 13.71 -0.27 -10.41
CA LEU A 46 13.63 -1.71 -10.17
C LEU A 46 12.44 -2.30 -10.93
N VAL A 47 12.69 -3.36 -11.70
CA VAL A 47 11.66 -4.16 -12.36
C VAL A 47 11.70 -5.57 -11.80
N VAL A 48 10.57 -6.05 -11.28
CA VAL A 48 10.40 -7.42 -10.80
C VAL A 48 9.23 -8.05 -11.54
N LYS A 49 9.47 -9.00 -12.44
CA LYS A 49 8.42 -9.48 -13.37
C LYS A 49 7.20 -10.02 -12.65
N GLU A 50 7.41 -10.87 -11.65
CA GLU A 50 6.34 -11.52 -10.89
C GLU A 50 6.18 -10.85 -9.52
N THR A 51 6.87 -11.35 -8.49
CA THR A 51 6.61 -10.94 -7.10
C THR A 51 7.79 -10.24 -6.45
N LEU A 52 7.54 -9.04 -5.91
CA LEU A 52 8.41 -8.35 -4.96
C LEU A 52 7.84 -8.49 -3.55
N LYS A 53 8.53 -9.20 -2.66
CA LYS A 53 8.14 -9.36 -1.26
C LYS A 53 9.13 -8.71 -0.32
N ILE A 54 8.68 -7.76 0.49
CA ILE A 54 9.50 -7.04 1.46
C ILE A 54 9.01 -7.33 2.88
N ASN A 55 9.84 -8.01 3.67
CA ASN A 55 9.62 -8.22 5.10
C ASN A 55 10.48 -7.22 5.89
N GLY A 56 10.11 -5.94 5.79
CA GLY A 56 10.82 -4.81 6.39
C GLY A 56 10.42 -3.49 5.72
N GLY A 57 11.26 -2.47 5.81
CA GLY A 57 10.98 -1.16 5.22
C GLY A 57 11.22 -1.13 3.70
N LEU A 58 10.34 -0.45 2.96
CA LEU A 58 10.50 -0.22 1.52
C LEU A 58 10.59 1.27 1.25
N LYS A 59 11.65 1.69 0.57
CA LYS A 59 11.76 3.02 -0.06
C LYS A 59 12.01 2.81 -1.55
N GLY A 60 11.03 3.12 -2.40
CA GLY A 60 11.10 2.80 -3.82
C GLY A 60 10.87 4.01 -4.72
N ARG A 61 11.64 4.13 -5.80
CA ARG A 61 11.40 5.06 -6.90
C ARG A 61 11.39 4.34 -8.25
N ASN A 62 10.40 4.60 -9.10
CA ASN A 62 10.26 3.98 -10.42
C ASN A 62 10.32 2.46 -10.33
N LEU A 63 9.37 1.91 -9.57
CA LEU A 63 9.23 0.48 -9.31
C LEU A 63 8.15 -0.10 -10.22
N LYS A 64 8.46 -1.23 -10.87
CA LYS A 64 7.47 -1.99 -11.65
C LYS A 64 7.47 -3.43 -11.20
N CYS A 65 6.30 -3.97 -10.89
CA CYS A 65 6.17 -5.39 -10.63
C CYS A 65 4.76 -5.87 -10.90
N LYS A 66 4.55 -7.18 -11.04
CA LYS A 66 3.17 -7.69 -11.10
C LYS A 66 2.53 -7.64 -9.73
N THR A 67 3.16 -8.26 -8.73
CA THR A 67 2.67 -8.26 -7.35
C THR A 67 3.70 -7.67 -6.39
N LEU A 68 3.30 -6.65 -5.62
CA LEU A 68 4.06 -6.13 -4.49
C LEU A 68 3.43 -6.59 -3.18
N VAL A 69 4.22 -7.15 -2.27
CA VAL A 69 3.82 -7.46 -0.90
C VAL A 69 4.81 -6.81 0.06
N SER A 70 4.33 -5.92 0.93
CA SER A 70 5.15 -5.25 1.94
C SER A 70 4.60 -5.49 3.34
N HIS A 71 5.47 -5.89 4.28
CA HIS A 71 5.13 -6.13 5.68
C HIS A 71 5.70 -5.06 6.62
N GLY A 72 6.16 -3.92 6.09
CA GLY A 72 6.64 -2.80 6.88
C GLY A 72 6.24 -1.46 6.28
N GLY A 73 6.78 -0.38 6.85
CA GLY A 73 6.56 0.97 6.33
C GLY A 73 7.07 1.08 4.89
N SER A 74 6.22 1.63 4.02
CA SER A 74 6.50 1.77 2.59
C SER A 74 6.38 3.23 2.16
N ASP A 75 7.45 3.77 1.60
CA ASP A 75 7.50 5.08 0.94
C ASP A 75 7.84 4.88 -0.53
N ILE A 76 6.88 5.12 -1.41
CA ILE A 76 6.98 4.74 -2.82
C ILE A 76 6.62 5.94 -3.70
N ILE A 77 7.47 6.21 -4.69
CA ILE A 77 7.25 7.20 -5.73
C ILE A 77 7.34 6.48 -7.08
N ASP A 78 6.34 6.67 -7.95
CA ASP A 78 6.28 6.06 -9.28
C ASP A 78 6.25 4.52 -9.21
N LEU A 79 5.08 3.96 -8.88
CA LEU A 79 4.85 2.51 -8.88
C LEU A 79 3.90 2.10 -10.02
N LYS A 80 4.22 1.02 -10.72
CA LYS A 80 3.24 0.30 -11.54
C LYS A 80 3.15 -1.14 -11.09
N ALA A 81 1.95 -1.57 -10.69
CA ALA A 81 1.69 -2.96 -10.37
C ALA A 81 0.31 -3.47 -10.81
N GLU A 82 0.19 -4.79 -10.89
CA GLU A 82 -1.12 -5.44 -10.96
C GLU A 82 -1.74 -5.42 -9.57
N ASP A 83 -1.08 -6.05 -8.59
CA ASP A 83 -1.54 -6.10 -7.21
C ASP A 83 -0.53 -5.51 -6.24
N PHE A 84 -1.02 -4.83 -5.20
CA PHE A 84 -0.18 -4.36 -4.10
C PHE A 84 -0.86 -4.63 -2.76
N ARG A 85 -0.17 -5.38 -1.89
CA ARG A 85 -0.58 -5.66 -0.52
C ARG A 85 0.40 -4.99 0.45
N SER A 86 -0.07 -4.04 1.24
CA SER A 86 0.72 -3.41 2.31
C SER A 86 0.13 -3.75 3.66
N HIS A 87 0.93 -4.43 4.48
CA HIS A 87 0.59 -4.75 5.87
C HIS A 87 1.17 -3.76 6.88
N GLY A 88 1.94 -2.77 6.42
CA GLY A 88 2.44 -1.66 7.21
C GLY A 88 1.85 -0.31 6.78
N SER A 89 2.41 0.77 7.30
CA SER A 89 2.06 2.12 6.85
C SER A 89 2.49 2.34 5.40
N LEU A 90 1.69 3.07 4.64
CA LEU A 90 1.96 3.39 3.24
C LEU A 90 1.94 4.91 3.02
N LYS A 91 2.99 5.43 2.39
CA LYS A 91 3.00 6.72 1.70
C LYS A 91 3.36 6.45 0.26
N ALA A 92 2.46 6.80 -0.66
CA ALA A 92 2.66 6.47 -2.07
C ALA A 92 2.30 7.65 -2.97
N LYS A 93 3.17 8.00 -3.92
CA LYS A 93 2.94 9.05 -4.90
C LYS A 93 3.06 8.51 -6.32
N ASN A 94 2.16 8.93 -7.20
CA ASN A 94 2.15 8.54 -8.62
C ASN A 94 2.17 7.02 -8.81
N ILE A 95 1.17 6.33 -8.24
CA ILE A 95 1.08 4.86 -8.33
C ILE A 95 -0.04 4.44 -9.27
N GLN A 96 0.16 3.33 -9.98
CA GLN A 96 -0.85 2.71 -10.82
C GLN A 96 -1.01 1.24 -10.42
N ILE A 97 -2.18 0.88 -9.91
CA ILE A 97 -2.54 -0.49 -9.49
C ILE A 97 -3.73 -0.94 -10.32
N THR A 98 -3.52 -1.91 -11.21
CA THR A 98 -4.54 -2.33 -12.21
C THR A 98 -5.43 -3.47 -11.72
N GLY A 99 -4.97 -4.27 -10.77
CA GLY A 99 -5.74 -5.25 -10.00
C GLY A 99 -6.22 -4.64 -8.68
N CYS A 100 -5.75 -5.16 -7.55
CA CYS A 100 -6.21 -4.75 -6.23
C CYS A 100 -5.10 -4.09 -5.38
N LEU A 101 -5.43 -2.96 -4.77
CA LEU A 101 -4.66 -2.38 -3.66
C LEU A 101 -5.26 -2.87 -2.34
N ASN A 102 -4.52 -3.65 -1.55
CA ASN A 102 -4.94 -4.16 -0.25
C ASN A 102 -4.08 -3.53 0.87
N LEU A 103 -4.70 -2.86 1.83
CA LEU A 103 -4.02 -2.09 2.86
C LEU A 103 -4.53 -2.49 4.25
N THR A 104 -3.63 -2.93 5.14
CA THR A 104 -3.99 -3.22 6.54
C THR A 104 -3.35 -2.25 7.54
N GLY A 105 -2.73 -1.17 7.06
CA GLY A 105 -2.12 -0.12 7.86
C GLY A 105 -2.50 1.28 7.36
N LYS A 106 -2.16 2.32 8.14
CA LYS A 106 -2.44 3.71 7.76
C LYS A 106 -1.84 4.03 6.38
N ALA A 107 -2.62 4.65 5.52
CA ALA A 107 -2.20 4.89 4.15
C ALA A 107 -2.50 6.31 3.68
N GLU A 108 -1.55 6.89 2.95
CA GLU A 108 -1.71 8.14 2.22
C GLU A 108 -1.21 7.94 0.79
N VAL A 109 -2.09 8.17 -0.19
CA VAL A 109 -1.81 8.01 -1.61
C VAL A 109 -2.10 9.32 -2.34
N TRP A 110 -1.14 9.78 -3.13
CA TRP A 110 -1.24 10.99 -3.95
C TRP A 110 -1.07 10.63 -5.42
N ASP A 111 -1.92 11.21 -6.26
CA ASP A 111 -1.85 11.10 -7.72
C ASP A 111 -1.86 9.63 -8.19
N GLY A 112 -2.71 8.80 -7.57
CA GLY A 112 -2.83 7.38 -7.90
C GLY A 112 -3.80 7.10 -9.05
N LYS A 113 -3.70 5.93 -9.67
CA LYS A 113 -4.73 5.35 -10.54
C LYS A 113 -4.98 3.91 -10.11
N LEU A 114 -6.12 3.68 -9.48
CA LEU A 114 -6.44 2.40 -8.86
C LEU A 114 -7.64 1.76 -9.56
N ASN A 115 -7.66 0.43 -9.60
CA ASN A 115 -8.84 -0.29 -10.04
C ASN A 115 -9.74 -0.64 -8.85
N LYS A 116 -9.33 -1.59 -8.01
CA LYS A 116 -10.06 -1.99 -6.79
C LYS A 116 -9.24 -1.71 -5.54
N VAL A 117 -9.92 -1.41 -4.43
CA VAL A 117 -9.27 -1.17 -3.12
C VAL A 117 -9.91 -2.02 -2.02
N GLU A 118 -9.09 -2.64 -1.19
CA GLU A 118 -9.48 -3.31 0.04
C GLU A 118 -8.72 -2.71 1.22
N LEU A 119 -9.44 -2.25 2.23
CA LEU A 119 -8.90 -1.55 3.40
C LEU A 119 -9.23 -2.33 4.66
N ALA A 120 -8.25 -2.50 5.53
CA ALA A 120 -8.41 -2.90 6.92
C ALA A 120 -7.51 -1.96 7.76
N ALA A 121 -7.79 -0.66 7.67
CA ALA A 121 -6.99 0.40 8.28
C ALA A 121 -7.89 1.38 9.03
N GLU A 122 -7.36 1.99 10.10
CA GLU A 122 -8.05 3.04 10.86
C GLU A 122 -8.30 4.29 10.01
N ARG A 123 -7.31 4.67 9.19
CA ARG A 123 -7.35 5.88 8.37
C ARG A 123 -6.66 5.64 7.04
N THR A 124 -7.33 6.01 5.95
CA THR A 124 -6.77 6.02 4.59
C THR A 124 -7.12 7.32 3.89
N VAL A 125 -6.15 7.92 3.21
CA VAL A 125 -6.31 9.18 2.48
C VAL A 125 -5.95 8.98 1.01
N PHE A 126 -6.88 9.30 0.12
CA PHE A 126 -6.68 9.33 -1.32
C PHE A 126 -6.79 10.76 -1.85
N THR A 127 -5.72 11.28 -2.42
CA THR A 127 -5.67 12.63 -3.01
C THR A 127 -5.41 12.53 -4.50
N ASN A 128 -6.23 13.20 -5.33
CA ASN A 128 -6.12 13.16 -6.80
C ASN A 128 -6.06 11.72 -7.36
N THR A 129 -6.85 10.81 -6.80
CA THR A 129 -6.72 9.38 -7.10
C THR A 129 -8.02 8.84 -7.69
N PRO A 130 -8.18 8.75 -9.03
CA PRO A 130 -9.27 8.00 -9.63
C PRO A 130 -9.22 6.51 -9.26
N ILE A 131 -10.38 5.97 -8.89
CA ILE A 131 -10.60 4.57 -8.51
C ILE A 131 -11.71 4.03 -9.42
N ALA A 132 -11.38 3.06 -10.29
CA ALA A 132 -12.28 2.58 -11.34
C ALA A 132 -13.36 1.60 -10.84
N GLY A 133 -13.14 0.96 -9.70
CA GLY A 133 -14.05 -0.01 -9.10
C GLY A 133 -14.34 0.28 -7.63
N ASP A 134 -14.68 -0.77 -6.89
CA ASP A 134 -15.15 -0.66 -5.51
C ASP A 134 -14.02 -0.43 -4.50
N ILE A 135 -14.40 0.17 -3.38
CA ILE A 135 -13.63 0.20 -2.13
C ILE A 135 -14.36 -0.65 -1.09
N ARG A 136 -13.69 -1.68 -0.58
CA ARG A 136 -14.21 -2.48 0.54
C ARG A 136 -13.41 -2.23 1.79
N VAL A 137 -14.08 -1.83 2.87
CA VAL A 137 -13.47 -1.58 4.18
C VAL A 137 -13.85 -2.71 5.12
N LYS A 138 -12.88 -3.57 5.39
CA LYS A 138 -13.01 -4.72 6.28
C LYS A 138 -12.85 -4.31 7.73
N LYS A 139 -13.49 -5.09 8.61
CA LYS A 139 -13.36 -4.97 10.06
C LYS A 139 -11.90 -5.00 10.48
N LEU A 140 -11.51 -4.10 11.37
CA LEU A 140 -10.22 -4.18 12.05
C LEU A 140 -10.25 -5.35 13.04
N HIS A 141 -9.45 -6.38 12.78
CA HIS A 141 -9.12 -7.35 13.81
C HIS A 141 -8.15 -6.67 14.79
N THR A 142 -8.69 -6.07 15.85
CA THR A 142 -7.90 -5.69 17.02
C THR A 142 -7.38 -6.98 17.66
N SER A 143 -6.22 -7.44 17.21
CA SER A 143 -5.45 -8.45 17.93
C SER A 143 -5.12 -7.87 19.31
N GLY A 144 -5.64 -8.56 20.33
CA GLY A 144 -5.50 -8.30 21.76
C GLY A 144 -4.53 -7.20 22.19
N SER A 145 -5.10 -6.21 22.87
CA SER A 145 -4.46 -5.40 23.90
C SER A 145 -3.39 -6.20 24.67
N PHE A 146 -2.12 -5.86 24.49
CA PHE A 146 -1.00 -6.33 25.32
C PHE A 146 -0.40 -5.06 25.93
N PHE A 147 -0.66 -4.86 27.23
CA PHE A 147 -0.53 -3.63 28.04
C PHE A 147 -1.81 -2.77 28.12
N GLY A 148 -2.40 -2.82 29.31
CA GLY A 148 -3.75 -2.40 29.64
C GLY A 148 -4.04 -0.90 29.57
N PHE A 149 -5.33 -0.62 29.83
CA PHE A 149 -6.02 0.67 29.80
C PHE A 149 -6.34 1.21 28.41
N PHE A 150 -7.59 1.04 27.97
CA PHE A 150 -8.42 2.14 27.41
C PHE A 150 -9.88 1.68 27.30
N TRP A 151 -10.74 2.17 28.21
CA TRP A 151 -12.17 2.32 27.96
C TRP A 151 -12.35 3.56 27.06
N GLY A 152 -11.95 3.44 25.80
CA GLY A 152 -12.20 4.45 24.77
C GLY A 152 -13.03 3.80 23.68
N LYS A 153 -14.12 4.46 23.25
CA LYS A 153 -14.82 4.08 22.01
C LYS A 153 -13.75 3.95 20.91
N SER A 154 -13.69 2.79 20.27
CA SER A 154 -12.88 2.61 19.07
C SER A 154 -13.32 3.68 18.06
N LEU A 155 -12.37 4.48 17.56
CA LEU A 155 -12.68 5.48 16.56
C LEU A 155 -13.14 4.77 15.27
N PRO A 156 -14.16 5.29 14.58
CA PRO A 156 -14.63 4.69 13.34
C PRO A 156 -13.51 4.68 12.29
N GLN A 157 -13.48 3.63 11.46
CA GLN A 157 -12.59 3.60 10.31
C GLN A 157 -12.92 4.77 9.38
N THR A 158 -11.89 5.55 9.02
CA THR A 158 -12.06 6.78 8.26
C THR A 158 -11.41 6.68 6.89
N LEU A 159 -12.20 6.93 5.84
CA LEU A 159 -11.73 7.08 4.47
C LEU A 159 -11.83 8.56 4.06
N GLU A 160 -10.71 9.20 3.73
CA GLU A 160 -10.68 10.58 3.24
C GLU A 160 -10.43 10.61 1.73
N LEU A 161 -11.38 11.18 0.98
CA LEU A 161 -11.26 11.44 -0.45
C LEU A 161 -11.05 12.94 -0.67
N LYS A 162 -9.93 13.30 -1.29
CA LYS A 162 -9.50 14.71 -1.45
C LYS A 162 -9.28 15.09 -2.90
N ASN A 163 -9.60 16.35 -3.21
CA ASN A 163 -9.40 16.95 -4.52
C ASN A 163 -10.05 16.10 -5.61
N LYS A 164 -9.39 15.88 -6.75
CA LYS A 164 -9.92 15.16 -7.93
C LYS A 164 -9.97 13.64 -7.77
N THR A 165 -10.27 13.15 -6.57
CA THR A 165 -10.45 11.72 -6.28
C THR A 165 -11.88 11.33 -6.65
N ILE A 166 -12.03 10.42 -7.62
CA ILE A 166 -13.33 9.96 -8.11
C ILE A 166 -13.39 8.44 -7.95
N VAL A 167 -14.40 7.94 -7.24
CA VAL A 167 -14.68 6.50 -7.09
C VAL A 167 -15.86 6.15 -8.01
N GLN A 168 -15.63 5.29 -8.99
CA GLN A 168 -16.69 4.87 -9.91
C GLN A 168 -17.62 3.81 -9.29
N GLY A 169 -17.07 2.91 -8.45
CA GLY A 169 -17.81 1.84 -7.80
C GLY A 169 -18.37 2.21 -6.43
N ASP A 170 -18.79 1.19 -5.70
CA ASP A 170 -19.35 1.32 -4.36
C ASP A 170 -18.25 1.47 -3.30
N ILE A 171 -18.59 2.12 -2.19
CA ILE A 171 -17.79 2.13 -0.97
C ILE A 171 -18.58 1.38 0.11
N VAL A 172 -18.11 0.19 0.48
CA VAL A 172 -18.81 -0.69 1.41
C VAL A 172 -17.95 -0.96 2.63
N PHE A 173 -18.46 -0.59 3.80
CA PHE A 173 -17.85 -0.93 5.07
C PHE A 173 -18.53 -2.17 5.68
N GLU A 174 -17.72 -3.06 6.27
CA GLU A 174 -18.23 -4.21 7.04
C GLU A 174 -18.79 -3.79 8.41
N GLU A 175 -18.29 -2.69 8.99
CA GLU A 175 -18.78 -2.07 10.23
C GLU A 175 -18.93 -0.55 10.04
N GLU A 176 -19.62 0.13 10.94
CA GLU A 176 -19.83 1.58 10.83
C GLU A 176 -18.52 2.36 10.69
N GLY A 177 -18.40 3.13 9.61
CA GLY A 177 -17.25 3.99 9.33
C GLY A 177 -17.63 5.42 8.95
N GLU A 178 -16.62 6.20 8.59
CA GLU A 178 -16.80 7.56 8.07
C GLU A 178 -16.12 7.72 6.71
N VAL A 179 -16.83 8.34 5.78
CA VAL A 179 -16.27 8.79 4.49
C VAL A 179 -16.25 10.30 4.49
N HIS A 180 -15.06 10.88 4.52
CA HIS A 180 -14.84 12.31 4.42
C HIS A 180 -14.64 12.69 2.95
N LEU A 181 -15.62 13.41 2.40
CA LEU A 181 -15.62 13.90 1.03
C LEU A 181 -15.27 15.38 1.01
N PHE A 182 -14.06 15.71 0.57
CA PHE A 182 -13.60 17.09 0.41
C PHE A 182 -13.99 17.66 -0.97
N ASP A 183 -13.90 18.98 -1.14
CA ASP A 183 -14.16 19.63 -2.41
C ASP A 183 -13.45 18.98 -3.61
N GLY A 184 -14.22 18.80 -4.70
CA GLY A 184 -13.77 18.23 -5.96
C GLY A 184 -13.78 16.70 -6.06
N CYS A 185 -14.12 15.99 -4.97
CA CYS A 185 -14.23 14.54 -4.99
C CYS A 185 -15.66 14.05 -5.28
N GLU A 186 -15.77 12.85 -5.85
CA GLU A 186 -17.04 12.26 -6.27
C GLU A 186 -17.05 10.76 -6.01
N VAL A 187 -18.19 10.23 -5.55
CA VAL A 187 -18.46 8.78 -5.48
C VAL A 187 -19.70 8.55 -6.33
N ARG A 188 -19.58 7.69 -7.34
CA ARG A 188 -20.66 7.42 -8.31
C ARG A 188 -21.46 6.17 -8.00
N GLY A 189 -20.90 5.27 -7.19
CA GLY A 189 -21.63 4.17 -6.57
C GLY A 189 -22.31 4.57 -5.26
N GLN A 190 -22.75 3.57 -4.52
CA GLN A 190 -23.35 3.71 -3.20
C GLN A 190 -22.29 3.76 -2.11
N ILE A 191 -22.59 4.46 -1.02
CA ILE A 191 -21.83 4.41 0.23
C ILE A 191 -22.65 3.64 1.25
N VAL A 192 -22.15 2.48 1.69
CA VAL A 192 -22.88 1.53 2.54
C VAL A 192 -22.17 1.41 3.89
N ASN A 193 -22.95 1.46 4.98
CA ASN A 193 -22.49 1.36 6.37
C ASN A 193 -21.45 2.42 6.76
N ALA A 194 -21.53 3.62 6.17
CA ALA A 194 -20.69 4.73 6.57
C ALA A 194 -21.45 6.05 6.61
N LYS A 195 -21.10 6.87 7.59
CA LYS A 195 -21.53 8.26 7.64
C LYS A 195 -20.72 9.08 6.63
N VAL A 196 -21.42 9.80 5.77
CA VAL A 196 -20.78 10.74 4.82
C VAL A 196 -20.62 12.10 5.49
N VAL A 197 -19.38 12.59 5.54
CA VAL A 197 -19.03 13.92 6.06
C VAL A 197 -18.48 14.76 4.92
N ARG A 198 -19.18 15.84 4.58
CA ARG A 198 -18.71 16.83 3.59
C ARG A 198 -17.76 17.81 4.28
N LYS A 199 -16.60 18.07 3.68
CA LYS A 199 -15.54 18.94 4.22
C LYS A 199 -15.06 19.97 3.21
#